data_AF-A0A972R3X7-F1
#
_entry.id   AF-A0A972R3X7-F1
#
_cell.length_a   1.000
_cell.length_b   1.000
_cell.length_c   1.000
_cell.angle_alpha   90.00
_cell.angle_beta   90.00
_cell.angle_gamma   90.00
#
_symmetry.space_group_name_H-M   'P 1'
#
loop_
_entity.id
_entity.type
_entity.pdbx_description
1 polymer ?
#
loop_
_entity_poly.entity_id
_entity_poly.type
_entity_poly.pdbx_seq_one_letter_code
_entity_poly.pdbx_strand_id
1 'polypeptide(L)' 'MHPVQKEIYRSMTPERKYKIGMSMYWTVRKWKAAGIRMQHPDWSEEQVQAKVKEIFLYVRT' A
#
# COMPACT_ATOMS: atom_id res chain seq x y z
N MET A 1 4.12 9.92 -12.56
CA MET A 1 4.90 8.80 -13.13
C MET A 1 5.74 9.35 -14.26
N HIS A 2 7.04 9.06 -14.29
CA HIS A 2 7.94 9.56 -15.35
C HIS A 2 7.53 8.99 -16.73
N PRO A 3 7.68 9.71 -17.86
CA PRO A 3 7.27 9.23 -19.18
C PRO A 3 7.80 7.83 -19.54
N VAL A 4 9.08 7.56 -19.24
CA VAL A 4 9.71 6.24 -19.45
C VAL A 4 9.01 5.13 -18.65
N GLN A 5 8.64 5.40 -17.40
CA GLN A 5 7.94 4.42 -16.56
C GLN A 5 6.54 4.11 -17.09
N LYS A 6 5.88 5.11 -17.68
CA LYS A 6 4.57 4.94 -18.30
C LYS A 6 4.64 4.00 -19.50
N GLU A 7 5.63 4.17 -20.37
CA GLU A 7 5.82 3.29 -21.53
C GLU A 7 6.18 1.86 -21.12
N ILE A 8 7.10 1.70 -20.15
CA ILE A 8 7.41 0.39 -19.55
C ILE A 8 6.15 -0.26 -18.96
N TYR A 9 5.33 0.50 -18.24
CA TYR A 9 4.09 -0.04 -17.67
C TYR A 9 3.10 -0.44 -18.77
N ARG A 10 2.97 0.33 -19.85
CA ARG A 10 2.08 0.00 -20.98
C ARG A 10 2.49 -1.29 -21.67
N SER A 11 3.79 -1.53 -21.84
CA SER A 11 4.33 -2.73 -22.49
C SER A 11 4.31 -4.00 -21.61
N MET A 12 3.97 -3.89 -20.32
CA MET A 12 3.86 -5.06 -19.43
C MET A 12 2.63 -5.92 -19.75
N THR A 13 2.80 -7.23 -19.63
CA THR A 13 1.68 -8.18 -19.63
C THR A 13 0.75 -7.94 -18.42
N PRO A 14 -0.54 -8.30 -18.51
CA PRO A 14 -1.47 -8.20 -17.39
C PRO A 14 -0.97 -8.89 -16.11
N GLU A 15 -0.34 -10.06 -16.22
CA GLU A 15 0.20 -10.82 -15.08
C GLU A 15 1.32 -10.05 -14.39
N ARG A 16 2.19 -9.38 -15.17
CA ARG A 16 3.27 -8.56 -14.60
C ARG A 16 2.71 -7.32 -13.89
N LYS A 17 1.72 -6.66 -14.48
CA LYS A 17 1.00 -5.53 -13.85
C LYS A 17 0.36 -5.96 -12.54
N TYR A 18 -0.31 -7.12 -12.53
CA TYR A 18 -0.92 -7.68 -11.33
C TYR A 18 0.10 -7.96 -10.23
N LYS A 19 1.21 -8.64 -10.56
CA LYS A 19 2.27 -8.94 -9.58
C LYS A 19 2.84 -7.67 -8.92
N ILE A 20 3.07 -6.62 -9.72
CA ILE A 20 3.56 -5.32 -9.20
C ILE A 20 2.49 -4.62 -8.37
N GLY A 21 1.23 -4.60 -8.83
CA GLY A 21 0.13 -4.00 -8.08
C GLY A 21 -0.07 -4.66 -6.71
N MET A 22 -0.03 -6.00 -6.67
CA MET A 22 -0.15 -6.75 -5.42
C MET A 22 1.05 -6.54 -4.49
N SER A 23 2.27 -6.49 -5.02
CA SER A 23 3.44 -6.21 -4.17
C SER A 23 3.38 -4.81 -3.58
N MET A 24 2.96 -3.81 -4.36
CA MET A 24 2.73 -2.44 -3.88
C MET A 24 1.63 -2.41 -2.81
N TYR A 25 0.49 -3.07 -3.05
CA TYR A 25 -0.62 -3.11 -2.09
C TYR A 25 -0.17 -3.55 -0.69
N TRP A 26 0.59 -4.64 -0.59
CA TRP A 26 1.12 -5.13 0.69
C TRP A 26 2.19 -4.22 1.27
N THR A 27 3.06 -3.66 0.42
CA THR A 27 4.14 -2.76 0.86
C THR A 27 3.58 -1.48 1.49
N VAL A 28 2.60 -0.86 0.85
CA VAL A 28 2.00 0.39 1.36
C VAL A 28 1.28 0.14 2.68
N ARG A 29 0.63 -1.02 2.87
CA ARG A 29 0.03 -1.39 4.17
C ARG A 29 1.07 -1.50 5.28
N LYS A 30 2.23 -2.12 5.00
CA LYS A 30 3.34 -2.21 5.97
C LYS A 30 3.88 -0.83 6.33
N TRP A 31 4.05 0.05 5.34
CA TRP A 31 4.48 1.42 5.56
C TRP A 31 3.46 2.21 6.39
N LYS A 32 2.17 2.03 6.11
CA LYS A 32 1.10 2.68 6.87
C LYS A 32 1.09 2.22 8.32
N ALA A 33 1.24 0.92 8.57
CA ALA A 33 1.36 0.38 9.92
C ALA A 33 2.56 0.98 10.67
N ALA A 34 3.73 1.08 10.02
CA ALA A 34 4.91 1.69 10.63
C ALA A 34 4.67 3.17 11.00
N GLY A 35 4.05 3.95 10.10
CA GLY A 35 3.69 5.34 10.40
C GLY A 35 2.69 5.48 11.55
N ILE A 36 1.70 4.57 11.65
CA ILE A 36 0.73 4.56 12.75
C ILE A 36 1.43 4.23 14.08
N ARG A 37 2.33 3.22 14.11
CA ARG A 37 3.12 2.90 15.31
C ARG A 37 3.94 4.09 15.80
N MET A 38 4.51 4.87 14.88
CA MET A 38 5.25 6.08 15.24
C MET A 38 4.36 7.18 15.83
N GLN A 39 3.11 7.28 15.39
CA GLN A 39 2.14 8.28 15.87
C GLN A 39 1.44 7.86 17.17
N HIS A 40 1.31 6.55 17.39
CA HIS A 40 0.60 5.94 18.52
C HIS A 40 1.48 4.84 19.16
N PRO A 41 2.53 5.20 19.91
CA PRO A 41 3.46 4.23 20.50
C PRO A 41 2.84 3.39 21.63
N ASP A 42 1.72 3.84 22.18
CA ASP A 42 0.94 3.18 23.23
C ASP A 42 -0.06 2.14 22.69
N TRP A 43 -0.31 2.11 21.38
CA TRP A 43 -1.26 1.19 20.78
C TRP A 43 -0.70 -0.23 20.65
N SER A 44 -1.57 -1.21 20.89
CA SER A 44 -1.28 -2.61 20.58
C SER A 44 -1.21 -2.84 19.06
N GLU A 45 -0.56 -3.93 18.64
CA GLU A 45 -0.46 -4.27 17.22
C GLU A 45 -1.85 -4.49 16.59
N GLU A 46 -2.80 -5.03 17.35
CA GLU A 46 -4.18 -5.22 16.90
C GLU A 46 -4.87 -3.89 16.59
N GLN A 47 -4.66 -2.86 17.43
CA GLN A 47 -5.21 -1.52 17.22
C GLN A 47 -4.59 -0.87 15.97
N VAL A 48 -3.27 -1.03 15.78
CA VAL A 48 -2.58 -0.57 14.57
C VAL A 48 -3.16 -1.23 13.32
N GLN A 49 -3.30 -2.56 13.32
CA GLN A 49 -3.82 -3.29 12.16
C GLN A 49 -5.29 -2.99 11.89
N ALA A 50 -6.12 -2.81 12.93
CA ALA A 50 -7.49 -2.38 12.79
C ALA A 50 -7.57 -1.01 12.11
N LYS A 51 -6.71 -0.07 12.49
CA LYS A 51 -6.66 1.26 11.87
C LYS A 51 -6.14 1.22 10.43
N VAL A 52 -5.14 0.40 10.13
CA VAL A 52 -4.70 0.16 8.74
C VAL A 52 -5.86 -0.38 7.91
N LYS A 53 -6.60 -1.37 8.42
CA LYS A 53 -7.77 -1.94 7.72
C LYS A 53 -8.84 -0.87 7.46
N GLU A 54 -9.18 -0.06 8.46
CA GLU A 54 -10.13 1.03 8.34
C GLU A 54 -9.73 2.03 7.24
N ILE A 55 -8.47 2.49 7.25
CA ILE A 55 -7.97 3.44 6.25
C ILE A 55 -8.09 2.90 4.84
N PHE A 56 -7.71 1.63 4.63
CA PHE A 56 -7.79 1.02 3.30
C PHE A 56 -9.22 0.61 2.90
N LEU A 57 -10.16 0.52 3.85
CA LEU A 57 -11.57 0.27 3.57
C LEU A 57 -12.29 1.55 3.12
N TYR A 58 -11.96 2.69 3.73
CA TYR A 58 -12.64 3.97 3.49
C TYR A 58 -11.85 4.95 2.63
N VAL A 59 -10.67 4.57 2.14
CA VAL A 59 -9.93 5.36 1.16
C VAL A 59 -10.83 5.58 -0.05
N ARG A 60 -11.09 6.84 -0.37
CA ARG A 60 -11.80 7.25 -1.58
C ARG A 60 -10.77 7.80 -2.57
N THR A 61 -10.99 7.51 -3.85
CA THR A 61 -10.20 7.99 -5.00
C THR A 61 -10.58 9.40 -5.39
#